data_AF-A0A1E1XDD5-F1
#
_entry.id   AF-A0A1E1XDD5-F1
#
_cell.length_a   1.000
_cell.length_b   1.000
_cell.length_c   1.000
_cell.angle_alpha   90.00
_cell.angle_beta   90.00
_cell.angle_gamma   90.00
#
_symmetry.space_group_name_H-M   'P 1'
#
loop_
_entity.id
_entity.type
_entity.pdbx_description
1 polymer ?
#
loop_
_entity_poly.entity_id
_entity_poly.type
_entity_poly.pdbx_seq_one_letter_code
_entity_poly.pdbx_strand_id
1 'polypeptide(L)'
;MSAATNNAAMPELTEEQKKKIAEKRERAIQIRKAKLALRSITESSGSSPTKQQRVIDMGGGFLLDDDATPSSQTAAPTEVEMPSEHSTCTACGKQFLLSFLLEKFALEICDKCRDKEDKHKLITRTDCKSEYLLKDCDLDLREPPLRFILKPNPHHAHGNMKLYLKCQVEERAIVVWGSLEALDEQLEKKDEERSKRKRKAFNKRVKELRMTVRSSLYRPIGQNHIHNYGPESYDGDSDEYFKICTSCGHQMNYEKM
;
A
#
# COMPACT_ATOMS: atom_id res chain seq x y z
N MET A 1 35.55 -1.76 51.78
CA MET A 1 34.37 -2.57 51.48
C MET A 1 33.17 -1.66 51.45
N SER A 2 32.33 -1.77 50.41
CA SER A 2 30.87 -1.58 50.40
C SER A 2 30.41 -1.26 48.99
N ALA A 3 29.96 -2.30 48.28
CA ALA A 3 29.35 -2.22 46.97
C ALA A 3 27.88 -1.79 47.13
N ALA A 4 27.46 -0.75 46.41
CA ALA A 4 26.06 -0.37 46.28
C ALA A 4 25.53 -0.94 44.96
N THR A 5 24.86 -2.08 45.03
CA THR A 5 24.09 -2.66 43.93
C THR A 5 22.68 -2.05 43.93
N ASN A 6 22.42 -1.11 43.02
CA ASN A 6 21.06 -0.63 42.74
C ASN A 6 20.34 -1.66 41.86
N ASN A 7 19.47 -2.46 42.49
CA ASN A 7 18.60 -3.40 41.80
C ASN A 7 17.24 -2.72 41.57
N ALA A 8 17.03 -2.17 40.37
CA ALA A 8 15.76 -1.56 39.99
C ALA A 8 14.77 -2.65 39.57
N ALA A 9 13.88 -3.03 40.50
CA ALA A 9 12.76 -3.92 40.20
C ALA A 9 11.76 -3.22 39.28
N MET A 10 11.48 -3.84 38.12
CA MET A 10 10.42 -3.44 37.18
C MET A 10 9.06 -3.42 37.88
N PRO A 11 8.19 -2.42 37.63
CA PRO A 11 6.83 -2.40 38.17
C PRO A 11 6.00 -3.54 37.57
N GLU A 12 5.50 -4.44 38.41
CA GLU A 12 4.60 -5.51 38.00
C GLU A 12 3.25 -4.92 37.54
N LEU A 13 2.88 -5.21 36.29
CA LEU A 13 1.62 -4.74 35.69
C LEU A 13 0.42 -5.34 36.45
N THR A 14 -0.60 -4.51 36.68
CA THR A 14 -1.81 -4.95 37.37
C THR A 14 -2.57 -5.98 36.51
N GLU A 15 -3.32 -6.88 37.15
CA GLU A 15 -4.11 -7.92 36.45
C GLU A 15 -5.08 -7.33 35.41
N GLU A 16 -5.61 -6.12 35.67
CA GLU A 16 -6.44 -5.39 34.70
C GLU A 16 -5.67 -4.95 33.46
N GLN A 17 -4.40 -4.53 33.61
CA GLN A 17 -3.54 -4.17 32.50
C GLN A 17 -3.18 -5.40 31.67
N LYS A 18 -2.85 -6.53 32.31
CA LYS A 18 -2.58 -7.80 31.62
C LYS A 18 -3.80 -8.28 30.82
N LYS A 19 -5.00 -8.17 31.38
CA LYS A 19 -6.25 -8.54 30.70
C LYS A 19 -6.52 -7.66 29.47
N LYS A 20 -6.32 -6.34 29.57
CA LYS A 20 -6.43 -5.40 28.44
C LYS A 20 -5.39 -5.70 27.35
N ILE A 21 -4.17 -6.08 27.73
CA ILE A 21 -3.11 -6.47 26.78
C ILE A 21 -3.50 -7.76 26.05
N ALA A 22 -4.02 -8.76 26.77
CA ALA A 22 -4.49 -10.01 26.17
C ALA A 22 -5.65 -9.79 25.19
N GLU A 23 -6.65 -8.98 25.56
CA GLU A 23 -7.81 -8.67 24.71
C GLU A 23 -7.40 -7.92 23.43
N LYS A 24 -6.50 -6.93 23.54
CA LYS A 24 -5.93 -6.23 22.38
C LYS A 24 -5.15 -7.19 21.47
N ARG A 25 -4.38 -8.12 22.05
CA ARG A 25 -3.61 -9.13 21.31
C ARG A 25 -4.52 -10.06 20.51
N GLU A 26 -5.62 -10.54 21.11
CA GLU A 26 -6.59 -11.40 20.42
C GLU A 26 -7.30 -10.68 19.27
N ARG A 27 -7.71 -9.43 19.48
CA ARG A 27 -8.33 -8.61 18.44
C ARG A 27 -7.40 -8.38 17.25
N ALA A 28 -6.11 -8.14 17.49
CA ALA A 28 -5.11 -8.00 16.43
C ALA A 28 -4.94 -9.30 15.60
N ILE A 29 -4.93 -10.45 16.26
CA ILE A 29 -4.85 -11.77 15.61
C ILE A 29 -6.07 -12.02 14.71
N GLN A 30 -7.27 -11.67 15.19
CA GLN A 30 -8.51 -11.83 14.42
C GLN A 30 -8.54 -10.95 13.16
N ILE A 31 -8.10 -9.68 13.26
CA ILE A 31 -8.02 -8.78 12.10
C ILE A 31 -7.03 -9.33 11.07
N ARG A 32 -5.89 -9.88 11.50
CA ARG A 32 -4.88 -10.47 10.60
C ARG A 32 -5.42 -11.71 9.88
N LYS A 33 -6.15 -12.58 10.58
CA LYS A 33 -6.83 -13.75 9.98
C LYS A 33 -7.88 -13.32 8.94
N ALA A 34 -8.70 -12.31 9.23
CA ALA A 34 -9.72 -11.80 8.30
C ALA A 34 -9.11 -11.22 7.01
N LYS A 35 -7.98 -10.50 7.11
CA LYS A 35 -7.27 -9.95 5.94
C LYS A 35 -6.68 -11.03 5.04
N LEU A 36 -6.16 -12.12 5.61
CA LEU A 36 -5.64 -13.25 4.84
C LEU A 36 -6.75 -13.98 4.08
N ALA A 37 -7.92 -14.17 4.69
CA ALA A 37 -9.08 -14.78 4.03
C ALA A 37 -9.61 -13.94 2.86
N LEU A 38 -9.62 -12.60 2.96
CA LEU A 38 -10.01 -11.73 1.85
C LEU A 38 -9.06 -11.85 0.64
N ARG A 39 -7.76 -12.05 0.91
CA ARG A 39 -6.74 -12.19 -0.12
C ARG A 39 -6.87 -13.51 -0.89
N SER A 40 -7.19 -14.61 -0.21
CA SER A 40 -7.43 -15.90 -0.89
C SER A 40 -8.66 -15.87 -1.78
N ILE A 41 -9.70 -15.11 -1.43
CA ILE A 41 -10.90 -14.97 -2.24
C ILE A 41 -10.59 -14.21 -3.53
N THR A 42 -9.79 -13.13 -3.46
CA THR A 42 -9.40 -12.35 -4.64
C THR A 42 -8.50 -13.11 -5.63
N GLU A 43 -7.76 -14.12 -5.15
CA GLU A 43 -6.92 -14.97 -6.00
C GLU A 43 -7.75 -16.08 -6.69
N SER A 44 -8.91 -16.46 -6.14
CA SER A 44 -9.79 -17.48 -6.71
C SER A 44 -10.76 -16.98 -7.80
N SER A 45 -11.06 -15.68 -7.84
CA SER A 45 -11.93 -15.06 -8.86
C SER A 45 -11.12 -14.56 -10.07
N GLY A 46 -10.45 -15.49 -10.76
CA GLY A 46 -9.50 -15.24 -11.85
C GLY A 46 -10.05 -14.35 -12.97
N SER A 47 -9.58 -13.10 -13.03
CA SER A 47 -9.74 -12.23 -14.20
C SER A 47 -8.38 -11.64 -14.57
N SER A 48 -7.79 -12.20 -15.63
CA SER A 48 -6.62 -11.65 -16.34
C SER A 48 -7.04 -11.37 -17.79
N PRO A 49 -6.63 -10.24 -18.40
CA PRO A 49 -6.89 -9.98 -19.81
C PRO A 49 -5.90 -10.75 -20.70
N THR A 50 -6.44 -11.45 -21.68
CA THR A 50 -5.78 -12.32 -22.66
C THR A 50 -4.83 -11.53 -23.57
N LYS A 51 -3.61 -12.02 -23.80
CA LYS A 51 -2.69 -11.54 -24.85
C LYS A 51 -2.44 -12.69 -25.82
N GLN A 52 -2.94 -12.55 -27.05
CA GLN A 52 -2.77 -13.54 -28.13
C GLN A 52 -1.36 -13.48 -28.71
N GLN A 53 -0.70 -14.65 -28.84
CA GLN A 53 0.63 -14.81 -29.43
C GLN A 53 0.49 -15.17 -30.92
N ARG A 54 1.27 -14.53 -31.79
CA ARG A 54 1.28 -14.83 -33.24
C ARG A 54 2.39 -15.83 -33.55
N VAL A 55 2.05 -16.85 -34.32
CA VAL A 55 2.97 -17.87 -34.84
C VAL A 55 3.36 -17.48 -36.27
N ILE A 56 4.65 -17.59 -36.61
CA ILE A 56 5.15 -17.39 -37.97
C ILE A 56 5.51 -18.77 -38.55
N ASP A 57 4.92 -19.08 -39.72
CA ASP A 57 5.10 -20.33 -40.44
C ASP A 57 6.31 -20.23 -41.40
N MET A 58 7.26 -21.15 -41.25
CA MET A 58 8.43 -21.30 -42.14
C MET A 58 8.39 -22.59 -42.95
N GLY A 59 7.21 -22.94 -43.50
CA GLY A 59 7.11 -23.64 -44.79
C GLY A 59 7.81 -25.00 -44.89
N GLY A 60 7.90 -25.73 -43.78
CA GLY A 60 8.65 -26.98 -43.67
C GLY A 60 8.23 -27.84 -42.47
N GLY A 61 6.94 -27.95 -42.18
CA GLY A 61 6.36 -29.01 -41.34
C GLY A 61 6.86 -29.17 -39.90
N PHE A 62 7.63 -28.24 -39.34
CA PHE A 62 8.13 -28.29 -37.96
C PHE A 62 7.85 -26.96 -37.25
N LEU A 63 7.14 -27.04 -36.12
CA LEU A 63 6.74 -25.87 -35.32
C LEU A 63 7.74 -25.70 -34.16
N LEU A 64 8.48 -24.60 -34.15
CA LEU A 64 9.35 -24.21 -33.04
C LEU A 64 8.74 -22.97 -32.35
N ASP A 65 8.62 -23.05 -31.02
CA ASP A 65 8.26 -21.91 -30.16
C ASP A 65 9.44 -20.93 -30.07
N ASP A 66 9.17 -19.65 -30.33
CA ASP A 66 10.13 -18.56 -30.44
C ASP A 66 10.51 -17.97 -29.06
N ASP A 67 10.98 -18.81 -28.13
CA ASP A 67 11.50 -18.37 -26.82
C ASP A 67 12.74 -19.18 -26.39
N ALA A 68 13.62 -19.47 -27.34
CA ALA A 68 14.92 -20.09 -27.06
C ALA A 68 16.06 -19.47 -27.89
N THR A 69 16.36 -18.20 -27.64
CA THR A 69 17.70 -17.65 -27.92
C THR A 69 18.44 -17.43 -26.59
N PRO A 70 19.32 -18.36 -26.17
CA PRO A 70 20.31 -18.04 -25.14
C PRO A 70 21.35 -17.09 -25.74
N SER A 71 21.40 -15.86 -25.22
CA SER A 71 22.53 -14.97 -25.43
C SER A 71 23.78 -15.66 -24.89
N SER A 72 24.62 -16.13 -25.81
CA SER A 72 25.94 -16.66 -25.53
C SER A 72 26.81 -15.52 -25.02
N GLN A 73 26.90 -15.40 -23.70
CA GLN A 73 28.06 -14.81 -23.03
C GLN A 73 28.80 -15.97 -22.38
N THR A 74 29.88 -16.40 -23.03
CA THR A 74 30.88 -17.29 -22.46
C THR A 74 31.56 -16.58 -21.29
N ALA A 75 30.97 -16.70 -20.10
CA ALA A 75 31.64 -16.39 -18.84
C ALA A 75 32.63 -17.52 -18.53
N ALA A 76 33.91 -17.18 -18.39
CA ALA A 76 34.96 -18.09 -17.97
C ALA A 76 34.59 -18.81 -16.66
N PRO A 77 34.97 -20.09 -16.47
CA PRO A 77 34.70 -20.80 -15.23
C PRO A 77 35.46 -20.11 -14.11
N THR A 78 34.71 -19.43 -13.24
CA THR A 78 35.26 -18.86 -12.00
C THR A 78 35.57 -20.03 -11.09
N GLU A 79 36.85 -20.17 -10.74
CA GLU A 79 37.36 -21.19 -9.82
C GLU A 79 36.61 -21.05 -8.49
N VAL A 80 35.77 -22.04 -8.18
CA VAL A 80 35.00 -22.06 -6.93
C VAL A 80 35.93 -22.54 -5.84
N GLU A 81 36.59 -21.61 -5.15
CA GLU A 81 37.27 -21.91 -3.89
C GLU A 81 36.22 -22.47 -2.93
N MET A 82 36.24 -23.80 -2.71
CA MET A 82 35.38 -24.41 -1.71
C MET A 82 35.85 -23.96 -0.32
N PRO A 83 35.00 -23.30 0.47
CA PRO A 83 35.36 -22.95 1.84
C PRO A 83 35.58 -24.23 2.63
N SER A 84 36.81 -24.43 3.12
CA SER A 84 37.19 -25.57 3.95
C SER A 84 36.70 -25.44 5.40
N GLU A 85 36.13 -24.29 5.77
CA GLU A 85 35.71 -23.98 7.13
C GLU A 85 34.23 -24.33 7.35
N HIS A 86 33.97 -25.14 8.37
CA HIS A 86 32.63 -25.54 8.75
C HIS A 86 32.02 -24.51 9.71
N SER A 87 30.91 -23.89 9.31
CA SER A 87 30.13 -23.00 10.17
C SER A 87 29.14 -23.79 11.04
N THR A 88 28.90 -23.35 12.26
CA THR A 88 27.91 -23.97 13.17
C THR A 88 26.55 -23.28 13.06
N CYS A 89 25.48 -24.05 12.87
CA CYS A 89 24.13 -23.49 12.77
C CYS A 89 23.64 -22.98 14.11
N THR A 90 23.28 -21.70 14.22
CA THR A 90 22.75 -21.11 15.47
C THR A 90 21.46 -21.77 15.94
N ALA A 91 20.66 -22.33 15.02
CA ALA A 91 19.35 -22.91 15.35
C ALA A 91 19.41 -24.38 15.82
N CYS A 92 20.35 -25.19 15.31
CA CYS A 92 20.42 -26.62 15.64
C CYS A 92 21.79 -27.10 16.11
N GLY A 93 22.80 -26.22 16.16
CA GLY A 93 24.17 -26.53 16.58
C GLY A 93 24.97 -27.41 15.62
N LYS A 94 24.39 -27.86 14.50
CA LYS A 94 25.07 -28.73 13.53
C LYS A 94 26.02 -27.93 12.67
N GLN A 95 27.18 -28.52 12.38
CA GLN A 95 28.14 -27.98 11.43
C GLN A 95 27.61 -28.12 9.99
N PHE A 96 27.83 -27.09 9.19
CA PHE A 96 27.51 -27.05 7.76
C PHE A 96 28.58 -26.22 7.03
N LEU A 97 28.84 -26.52 5.77
CA LEU A 97 29.85 -25.82 4.98
C LEU A 97 29.24 -24.61 4.26
N LEU A 98 28.16 -24.85 3.51
CA LEU A 98 27.45 -23.84 2.75
C LEU A 98 25.97 -23.87 3.10
N SER A 99 25.37 -22.69 3.19
CA SER A 99 23.92 -22.52 3.21
C SER A 99 23.54 -21.28 2.41
N PHE A 100 22.30 -21.25 1.94
CA PHE A 100 21.79 -20.09 1.20
C PHE A 100 21.91 -18.78 2.01
N LEU A 101 21.63 -18.86 3.30
CA LEU A 101 21.64 -17.70 4.19
C LEU A 101 23.07 -17.24 4.50
N LEU A 102 24.02 -18.16 4.64
CA LEU A 102 25.42 -17.84 4.86
C LEU A 102 26.01 -17.18 3.61
N GLU A 103 25.79 -17.77 2.44
CA GLU A 103 26.35 -17.28 1.18
C GLU A 103 25.82 -15.88 0.81
N LYS A 104 24.49 -15.68 0.87
CA LYS A 104 23.86 -14.44 0.42
C LYS A 104 23.76 -13.36 1.48
N PHE A 105 23.56 -13.74 2.75
CA PHE A 105 23.27 -12.80 3.84
C PHE A 105 24.28 -12.84 5.00
N ALA A 106 25.31 -13.69 4.94
CA ALA A 106 26.26 -13.93 6.04
C ALA A 106 25.57 -14.34 7.36
N LEU A 107 24.54 -15.19 7.27
CA LEU A 107 23.86 -15.75 8.45
C LEU A 107 24.13 -17.23 8.62
N GLU A 108 24.56 -17.61 9.81
CA GLU A 108 25.00 -18.95 10.18
C GLU A 108 23.83 -19.91 10.46
N ILE A 109 22.98 -20.13 9.46
CA ILE A 109 21.81 -21.00 9.57
C ILE A 109 21.83 -22.00 8.42
N CYS A 110 21.74 -23.29 8.75
CA CYS A 110 21.70 -24.36 7.75
C CYS A 110 20.35 -24.36 7.00
N ASP A 111 20.33 -24.89 5.78
CA ASP A 111 19.13 -24.87 4.93
C ASP A 111 17.94 -25.66 5.52
N LYS A 112 18.21 -26.62 6.42
CA LYS A 112 17.16 -27.37 7.13
C LYS A 112 16.43 -26.53 8.17
N CYS A 113 17.12 -25.57 8.79
CA CYS A 113 16.55 -24.65 9.78
C CYS A 113 16.03 -23.36 9.14
N ARG A 114 16.17 -23.21 7.82
CA ARG A 114 15.69 -22.05 7.08
C ARG A 114 14.18 -22.06 6.97
N ASP A 115 13.56 -21.27 7.83
CA ASP A 115 12.16 -20.90 7.76
C ASP A 115 11.91 -19.76 6.74
N LYS A 116 11.27 -20.09 5.60
CA LYS A 116 11.01 -19.15 4.50
C LYS A 116 9.78 -18.27 4.72
N GLU A 117 8.87 -18.66 5.62
CA GLU A 117 7.57 -18.01 5.76
C GLU A 117 7.60 -16.92 6.84
N ASP A 118 8.27 -17.15 7.96
CA ASP A 118 8.28 -16.19 9.08
C ASP A 118 9.60 -15.44 9.24
N LYS A 119 10.65 -16.09 9.75
CA LYS A 119 11.91 -15.40 10.17
C LYS A 119 12.82 -15.05 9.00
N HIS A 120 13.06 -16.00 8.09
CA HIS A 120 13.99 -15.82 6.96
C HIS A 120 13.24 -15.49 5.67
N LYS A 121 12.09 -14.84 5.81
CA LYS A 121 11.32 -14.30 4.69
C LYS A 121 12.11 -13.20 4.01
N LEU A 122 12.08 -13.20 2.68
CA LEU A 122 12.63 -12.13 1.87
C LEU A 122 11.57 -11.04 1.68
N ILE A 123 11.95 -9.79 1.95
CA ILE A 123 11.09 -8.61 1.81
C ILE A 123 11.70 -7.63 0.82
N THR A 124 10.87 -6.90 0.09
CA THR A 124 11.35 -5.96 -0.93
C THR A 124 11.90 -4.69 -0.28
N ARG A 125 12.77 -3.96 -0.99
CA ARG A 125 13.23 -2.63 -0.54
C ARG A 125 12.07 -1.68 -0.23
N THR A 126 10.97 -1.76 -0.99
CA THR A 126 9.77 -0.95 -0.76
C THR A 126 9.05 -1.34 0.53
N ASP A 127 8.98 -2.63 0.84
CA ASP A 127 8.38 -3.13 2.09
C ASP A 127 9.21 -2.73 3.29
N CYS A 128 10.54 -2.80 3.18
CA CYS A 128 11.45 -2.32 4.23
C CYS A 128 11.17 -0.85 4.61
N LYS A 129 10.92 0.01 3.62
CA LYS A 129 10.62 1.43 3.83
C LYS A 129 9.20 1.66 4.34
N SER A 130 8.23 0.88 3.88
CA SER A 130 6.81 1.10 4.19
C SER A 130 6.42 0.51 5.54
N GLU A 131 6.90 -0.70 5.86
CA GLU A 131 6.61 -1.44 7.10
C GLU A 131 7.54 -1.03 8.24
N TYR A 132 8.85 -0.86 7.98
CA TYR A 132 9.83 -0.54 9.05
C TYR A 132 10.26 0.93 9.09
N LEU A 133 9.63 1.77 8.26
CA LEU A 133 9.92 3.21 8.16
C LEU A 133 11.41 3.54 7.95
N LEU A 134 12.17 2.61 7.38
CA LEU A 134 13.61 2.79 7.13
C LEU A 134 13.85 3.72 5.94
N LYS A 135 14.94 4.50 6.00
CA LYS A 135 15.40 5.33 4.89
C LYS A 135 16.46 4.59 4.07
N ASP A 136 16.78 5.11 2.89
CA ASP A 136 17.81 4.51 2.03
C ASP A 136 19.19 4.50 2.71
N CYS A 137 19.51 5.52 3.52
CA CYS A 137 20.75 5.54 4.29
C CYS A 137 20.80 4.46 5.37
N ASP A 138 19.66 4.10 5.95
CA ASP A 138 19.59 3.05 6.97
C ASP A 138 19.80 1.66 6.35
N LEU A 139 19.56 1.48 5.05
CA LEU A 139 19.76 0.22 4.34
C LEU A 139 21.17 0.11 3.73
N ASP A 140 21.63 1.16 3.04
CA ASP A 140 22.83 1.10 2.20
C ASP A 140 24.10 1.64 2.89
N LEU A 141 23.97 2.59 3.83
CA LEU A 141 25.12 3.33 4.40
C LEU A 141 25.47 2.91 5.84
N ARG A 142 24.47 2.63 6.68
CA ARG A 142 24.72 2.25 8.08
C ARG A 142 25.44 0.90 8.19
N GLU A 143 26.49 0.87 8.99
CA GLU A 143 27.28 -0.34 9.27
C GLU A 143 26.56 -1.30 10.24
N PRO A 144 26.63 -2.62 10.02
CA PRO A 144 27.09 -3.29 8.79
C PRO A 144 26.07 -3.11 7.65
N PRO A 145 26.52 -2.91 6.39
CA PRO A 145 25.60 -2.73 5.27
C PRO A 145 24.75 -3.98 5.05
N LEU A 146 23.44 -3.80 4.83
CA LEU A 146 22.53 -4.92 4.65
C LEU A 146 22.73 -5.56 3.27
N ARG A 147 23.01 -6.87 3.25
CA ARG A 147 23.13 -7.65 2.02
C ARG A 147 21.74 -7.87 1.41
N PHE A 148 21.67 -7.93 0.07
CA PHE A 148 20.44 -8.12 -0.67
C PHE A 148 20.63 -9.03 -1.88
N ILE A 149 19.53 -9.60 -2.36
CA ILE A 149 19.45 -10.39 -3.59
C ILE A 149 18.75 -9.56 -4.66
N LEU A 150 19.30 -9.55 -5.87
CA LEU A 150 18.66 -8.96 -7.05
C LEU A 150 17.80 -10.01 -7.75
N LYS A 151 16.55 -9.68 -8.02
CA LYS A 151 15.62 -10.52 -8.80
C LYS A 151 14.90 -9.66 -9.85
N PRO A 152 14.60 -10.14 -11.07
CA PRO A 152 13.78 -9.38 -12.00
C PRO A 152 12.39 -9.08 -11.41
N ASN A 153 11.84 -7.90 -11.68
CA ASN A 153 10.51 -7.52 -11.22
C ASN A 153 9.44 -8.25 -12.05
N PRO A 154 8.52 -9.00 -11.42
CA PRO A 154 7.48 -9.76 -12.12
C PRO A 154 6.50 -8.87 -12.90
N HIS A 155 6.36 -7.60 -12.52
CA HIS A 155 5.49 -6.65 -13.22
C HIS A 155 6.21 -5.84 -14.30
N HIS A 156 7.52 -5.66 -14.20
CA HIS A 156 8.30 -4.79 -15.07
C HIS A 156 9.64 -5.44 -15.44
N ALA A 157 9.76 -5.93 -16.66
CA ALA A 157 10.96 -6.64 -17.14
C ALA A 157 12.26 -5.81 -17.05
N HIS A 158 12.17 -4.48 -17.13
CA HIS A 158 13.33 -3.58 -17.14
C HIS A 158 13.91 -3.25 -15.76
N GLY A 159 13.24 -3.66 -14.66
CA GLY A 159 13.66 -3.31 -13.30
C GLY A 159 13.98 -4.52 -12.46
N ASN A 160 15.15 -4.54 -11.83
CA ASN A 160 15.47 -5.52 -10.78
C ASN A 160 14.93 -5.04 -9.42
N MET A 161 14.33 -5.94 -8.65
CA MET A 161 13.99 -5.73 -7.26
C MET A 161 15.13 -6.15 -6.34
N LYS A 162 15.35 -5.38 -5.28
CA LYS A 162 16.24 -5.73 -4.17
C LYS A 162 15.43 -6.43 -3.08
N LEU A 163 15.84 -7.63 -2.72
CA LEU A 163 15.25 -8.46 -1.67
C LEU A 163 16.20 -8.51 -0.47
N TYR A 164 15.71 -8.05 0.68
CA TYR A 164 16.41 -8.07 1.95
C TYR A 164 15.84 -9.17 2.84
N LEU A 165 16.62 -9.62 3.82
CA LEU A 165 16.16 -10.60 4.78
C LEU A 165 15.43 -9.93 5.94
N LYS A 166 14.21 -10.41 6.25
CA LYS A 166 13.33 -9.78 7.23
C LYS A 166 13.95 -9.63 8.62
N CYS A 167 14.61 -10.66 9.16
CA CYS A 167 15.23 -10.58 10.50
C CYS A 167 16.31 -9.48 10.58
N GLN A 168 17.18 -9.34 9.57
CA GLN A 168 18.20 -8.29 9.54
C GLN A 168 17.58 -6.89 9.45
N VAL A 169 16.44 -6.77 8.75
CA VAL A 169 15.70 -5.51 8.65
C VAL A 169 15.00 -5.16 9.96
N GLU A 170 14.44 -6.14 10.68
CA GLU A 170 13.89 -5.97 12.02
C GLU A 170 14.95 -5.49 13.00
N GLU A 171 16.14 -6.12 13.01
CA GLU A 171 17.28 -5.68 13.81
C GLU A 171 17.72 -4.25 13.46
N ARG A 172 17.80 -3.92 12.17
CA ARG A 172 18.10 -2.55 11.73
C ARG A 172 17.03 -1.56 12.16
N ALA A 173 15.76 -1.93 12.13
CA ALA A 173 14.66 -1.10 12.60
C ALA A 173 14.77 -0.83 14.10
N ILE A 174 15.12 -1.84 14.90
CA ILE A 174 15.38 -1.66 16.34
C ILE A 174 16.54 -0.70 16.57
N VAL A 175 17.62 -0.76 15.78
CA VAL A 175 18.74 0.20 15.90
C VAL A 175 18.32 1.63 15.57
N VAL A 176 17.44 1.81 14.58
CA VAL A 176 17.01 3.16 14.13
C VAL A 176 15.94 3.76 15.06
N TRP A 177 14.99 2.95 15.50
CA TRP A 177 13.82 3.39 16.28
C TRP A 177 13.93 3.11 17.78
N GLY A 178 14.96 2.38 18.21
CA GLY A 178 15.20 1.97 19.60
C GLY A 178 14.42 0.72 20.02
N SER A 179 13.14 0.64 19.68
CA SER A 179 12.29 -0.52 19.98
C SER A 179 11.25 -0.75 18.89
N LEU A 180 10.71 -1.98 18.83
CA LEU A 180 9.60 -2.30 17.92
C LEU A 180 8.31 -1.56 18.33
N GLU A 181 8.10 -1.32 19.62
CA GLU A 181 6.96 -0.54 20.11
C GLU A 181 7.02 0.91 19.63
N ALA A 182 8.20 1.54 19.69
CA ALA A 182 8.39 2.88 19.16
C ALA A 182 8.13 2.95 17.65
N LEU A 183 8.51 1.92 16.89
CA LEU A 183 8.20 1.83 15.45
C LEU A 183 6.68 1.76 15.21
N ASP A 184 5.97 0.93 15.97
CA ASP A 184 4.51 0.77 15.85
C ASP A 184 3.77 2.08 16.15
N GLU A 185 4.17 2.81 17.20
CA GLU A 185 3.61 4.14 17.48
C GLU A 185 3.81 5.14 16.32
N GLN A 186 4.96 5.08 15.65
CA GLN A 186 5.24 5.95 14.51
C GLN A 186 4.40 5.59 13.27
N LEU A 187 4.15 4.29 13.06
CA LEU A 187 3.23 3.84 12.02
C LEU A 187 1.81 4.32 12.28
N GLU A 188 1.32 4.21 13.52
CA GLU A 188 0.00 4.69 13.91
C GLU A 188 -0.13 6.21 13.70
N LYS A 189 0.85 7.00 14.16
CA LYS A 189 0.89 8.45 13.92
C LYS A 189 0.83 8.79 12.44
N LYS A 190 1.57 8.08 11.60
CA LYS A 190 1.59 8.29 10.14
C LYS A 190 0.25 7.94 9.49
N ASP A 191 -0.40 6.87 9.92
CA ASP A 191 -1.72 6.49 9.40
C ASP A 191 -2.83 7.44 9.87
N GLU A 192 -2.76 7.92 11.10
CA GLU A 192 -3.63 9.00 11.57
C GLU A 192 -3.46 10.27 10.73
N GLU A 193 -2.23 10.72 10.49
CA GLU A 193 -1.98 11.88 9.65
C GLU A 193 -2.49 11.69 8.23
N ARG A 194 -2.27 10.50 7.65
CA ARG A 194 -2.79 10.15 6.33
C ARG A 194 -4.33 10.23 6.31
N SER A 195 -4.99 9.73 7.34
CA SER A 195 -6.46 9.80 7.46
C SER A 195 -6.95 11.26 7.59
N LYS A 196 -6.26 12.08 8.39
CA LYS A 196 -6.54 13.51 8.57
C LYS A 196 -6.38 14.27 7.24
N ARG A 197 -5.31 13.99 6.48
CA ARG A 197 -5.08 14.59 5.15
C ARG A 197 -6.17 14.18 4.14
N LYS A 198 -6.56 12.90 4.09
CA LYS A 198 -7.65 12.42 3.24
C LYS A 198 -8.99 13.09 3.59
N ARG A 199 -9.31 13.22 4.88
CA ARG A 199 -10.54 13.90 5.35
C ARG A 199 -10.53 15.38 4.98
N LYS A 200 -9.42 16.09 5.16
CA LYS A 200 -9.27 17.50 4.75
C LYS A 200 -9.43 17.66 3.23
N ALA A 201 -8.81 16.80 2.44
CA ALA A 201 -8.92 16.82 0.98
C ALA A 201 -10.37 16.58 0.52
N PHE A 202 -11.07 15.62 1.13
CA PHE A 202 -12.48 15.38 0.85
C PHE A 202 -13.36 16.58 1.19
N ASN A 203 -13.20 17.14 2.39
CA ASN A 203 -13.96 18.32 2.82
C ASN A 203 -13.70 19.52 1.90
N LYS A 204 -12.46 19.70 1.44
CA LYS A 204 -12.11 20.73 0.45
C LYS A 204 -12.87 20.53 -0.87
N ARG A 205 -12.88 19.31 -1.41
CA ARG A 205 -13.64 18.99 -2.64
C ARG A 205 -15.14 19.21 -2.47
N VAL A 206 -15.71 18.84 -1.33
CA VAL A 206 -17.13 19.10 -1.03
C VAL A 206 -17.43 20.58 -0.95
N LYS A 207 -16.54 21.37 -0.32
CA LYS A 207 -16.68 22.83 -0.26
C LYS A 207 -16.63 23.45 -1.66
N GLU A 208 -15.67 23.03 -2.49
CA GLU A 208 -15.55 23.48 -3.88
C GLU A 208 -16.82 23.14 -4.67
N LEU A 209 -17.31 21.90 -4.57
CA LEU A 209 -18.54 21.47 -5.23
C LEU A 209 -19.75 22.33 -4.81
N ARG A 210 -19.90 22.61 -3.51
CA ARG A 210 -20.97 23.48 -2.99
C ARG A 210 -20.85 24.90 -3.55
N MET A 211 -19.64 25.43 -3.67
CA MET A 211 -19.42 26.76 -4.26
C MET A 211 -19.81 26.79 -5.74
N THR A 212 -19.41 25.77 -6.52
CA THR A 212 -19.77 25.65 -7.94
C THR A 212 -21.28 25.58 -8.14
N VAL A 213 -21.99 24.75 -7.36
CA VAL A 213 -23.46 24.65 -7.42
C VAL A 213 -24.12 25.95 -6.97
N ARG A 214 -23.61 26.61 -5.92
CA ARG A 214 -24.14 27.90 -5.48
C ARG A 214 -23.96 28.97 -6.55
N SER A 215 -22.81 29.00 -7.24
CA SER A 215 -22.57 29.96 -8.32
C SER A 215 -23.43 29.70 -9.55
N SER A 216 -23.76 28.44 -9.87
CA SER A 216 -24.66 28.13 -11.00
C SER A 216 -26.12 28.47 -10.70
N LEU A 217 -26.54 28.38 -9.44
CA LEU A 217 -27.88 28.77 -8.99
C LEU A 217 -28.01 30.28 -8.71
N TYR A 218 -26.89 31.00 -8.57
CA TYR A 218 -26.90 32.42 -8.26
C TYR A 218 -27.37 33.24 -9.48
N ARG A 219 -28.56 33.83 -9.35
CA ARG A 219 -29.04 34.88 -10.26
C ARG A 219 -28.82 36.24 -9.60
N PRO A 220 -28.20 37.21 -10.28
CA PRO A 220 -28.01 38.54 -9.73
C PRO A 220 -29.35 39.19 -9.37
N ILE A 221 -29.40 39.84 -8.20
CA ILE A 221 -30.56 40.60 -7.75
C ILE A 221 -30.83 41.72 -8.78
N GLY A 222 -32.04 41.71 -9.35
CA GLY A 222 -32.45 42.61 -10.45
C GLY A 222 -32.64 41.91 -11.80
N GLN A 223 -32.28 40.63 -11.95
CA GLN A 223 -32.61 39.84 -13.15
C GLN A 223 -34.02 39.25 -13.11
N ASN A 224 -34.71 39.34 -11.96
CA ASN A 224 -36.12 39.02 -11.86
C ASN A 224 -36.87 40.17 -12.51
N HIS A 225 -37.42 39.91 -13.70
CA HIS A 225 -38.25 40.85 -14.40
C HIS A 225 -39.50 41.17 -13.55
N ILE A 226 -39.70 42.45 -13.20
CA ILE A 226 -40.94 42.90 -12.58
C ILE A 226 -41.97 43.08 -13.70
N HIS A 227 -43.00 42.23 -13.71
CA HIS A 227 -44.02 42.26 -14.75
C HIS A 227 -44.87 43.53 -14.64
N ASN A 228 -44.85 44.35 -15.68
CA ASN A 228 -45.84 45.41 -15.88
C ASN A 228 -46.86 44.94 -16.93
N TYR A 229 -48.11 44.73 -16.50
CA TYR A 229 -49.17 44.17 -17.34
C TYR A 229 -49.92 45.26 -18.09
N GLY A 230 -50.13 45.03 -19.39
CA GLY A 230 -50.92 45.91 -20.25
C GLY A 230 -52.44 45.78 -20.04
N PRO A 231 -53.25 46.34 -20.94
CA PRO A 231 -54.71 46.25 -20.88
C PRO A 231 -55.19 44.79 -20.93
N GLU A 232 -56.35 44.54 -20.30
CA GLU A 232 -56.97 43.21 -20.23
C GLU A 232 -57.66 42.84 -21.54
N SER A 233 -57.44 41.62 -22.00
CA SER A 233 -58.07 41.02 -23.17
C SER A 233 -58.89 39.81 -22.73
N TYR A 234 -60.04 39.58 -23.35
CA TYR A 234 -60.93 38.47 -23.06
C TYR A 234 -60.85 37.43 -24.18
N ASP A 235 -60.73 36.16 -23.81
CA ASP A 235 -60.74 35.05 -24.76
C ASP A 235 -62.09 34.31 -24.68
N GLY A 236 -62.92 34.48 -25.72
CA GLY A 236 -64.30 33.98 -25.75
C GLY A 236 -64.43 32.46 -25.89
N ASP A 237 -63.35 31.76 -26.27
CA ASP A 237 -63.35 30.30 -26.38
C ASP A 237 -63.11 29.61 -25.03
N SER A 238 -62.45 30.30 -24.08
CA SER A 238 -62.05 29.74 -22.78
C SER A 238 -62.72 30.43 -21.59
N ASP A 239 -63.55 31.45 -21.81
CA ASP A 239 -64.19 32.27 -20.76
C ASP A 239 -63.20 32.89 -19.74
N GLU A 240 -61.94 33.11 -20.14
CA GLU A 240 -60.88 33.65 -19.28
C GLU A 240 -60.43 35.05 -19.74
N TYR A 241 -60.07 35.90 -18.78
CA TYR A 241 -59.39 37.18 -19.04
C TYR A 241 -57.88 36.97 -18.95
N PHE A 242 -57.13 37.61 -19.84
CA PHE A 242 -55.68 37.56 -19.78
C PHE A 242 -55.04 38.94 -19.88
N LYS A 243 -53.88 39.07 -19.24
CA LYS A 243 -53.01 40.25 -19.27
C LYS A 243 -51.63 39.84 -19.75
N ILE A 244 -51.12 40.54 -20.76
CA ILE A 244 -49.77 40.32 -21.29
C ILE A 244 -48.84 41.39 -20.74
N CYS A 245 -47.69 40.96 -20.22
CA CYS A 245 -46.64 41.86 -19.79
C CYS A 245 -45.95 42.50 -21.01
N THR A 246 -45.93 43.83 -21.06
CA THR A 246 -45.44 44.60 -22.22
C THR A 246 -43.94 44.47 -22.47
N SER A 247 -43.18 44.09 -21.45
CA SER A 247 -41.72 44.02 -21.47
C SER A 247 -41.15 42.62 -21.71
N CYS A 248 -41.92 41.56 -21.43
CA CYS A 248 -41.42 40.18 -21.57
C CYS A 248 -42.40 39.20 -22.22
N GLY A 249 -43.62 39.64 -22.58
CA GLY A 249 -44.63 38.80 -23.22
C GLY A 249 -45.23 37.73 -22.31
N HIS A 250 -45.01 37.79 -20.99
CA HIS A 250 -45.61 36.84 -20.05
C HIS A 250 -47.11 37.08 -19.93
N GLN A 251 -47.90 36.02 -20.12
CA GLN A 251 -49.35 36.04 -20.07
C GLN A 251 -49.85 35.54 -18.70
N MET A 252 -50.69 36.33 -18.06
CA MET A 252 -51.41 35.97 -16.84
C MET A 252 -52.89 35.83 -17.15
N ASN A 253 -53.44 34.63 -17.00
CA ASN A 253 -54.87 34.35 -17.12
C ASN A 253 -55.55 34.42 -15.74
N TYR A 254 -56.77 34.94 -15.71
CA TYR A 254 -57.64 34.98 -14.53
C TYR A 254 -59.11 35.04 -14.94
N GLU A 255 -59.98 34.58 -14.05
CA GLU A 255 -61.43 34.67 -14.20
C GLU A 255 -61.95 35.91 -13.46
N LYS A 256 -62.91 36.63 -14.05
CA LYS A 256 -63.51 37.84 -13.46
C LYS A 256 -64.95 37.49 -13.05
N MET A 257 -65.21 37.43 -11.73
CA MET A 257 -66.55 37.28 -11.17
C MET A 257 -67.42 38.52 -11.39
#